data_AF-A0A8S2V651-F1
#
_entry.id   AF-A0A8S2V651-F1
#
_cell.length_a   1.000
_cell.length_b   1.000
_cell.length_c   1.000
_cell.angle_alpha   90.00
_cell.angle_beta   90.00
_cell.angle_gamma   90.00
#
_symmetry.space_group_name_H-M   'P 1'
#
loop_
_entity.id
_entity.type
_entity.pdbx_description
1 polymer ?
#
loop_
_entity_poly.entity_id
_entity_poly.type
_entity_poly.pdbx_seq_one_letter_code
_entity_poly.pdbx_strand_id
1 'polypeptide(L)'
;MDLNEQGILLPAPLRVFDCSANEIISFKLIRSEKDLNEKNEFGPEFTHQIFGEKIFGYKNLKVDIYCLSSSLNFYLNIDYDEKINPKKYNQFKADDLVESLNQWIPLSTTTNLDLFLSKLKNENEYLPFGEQILTYELK
;
A
#
# COMPACT_ATOMS: atom_id res chain seq x y z
N MET A 1 -13.34 14.51 -12.39
CA MET A 1 -13.56 14.32 -13.85
C MET A 1 -12.42 13.43 -14.30
N ASP A 2 -12.73 12.19 -14.66
CA ASP A 2 -11.72 11.12 -14.76
C ASP A 2 -11.13 11.08 -16.17
N LEU A 3 -10.05 11.85 -16.36
CA LEU A 3 -9.31 11.95 -17.61
C LEU A 3 -8.09 11.00 -17.54
N ASN A 4 -7.79 10.31 -18.63
CA ASN A 4 -6.53 9.59 -18.77
C ASN A 4 -5.38 10.56 -19.13
N GLU A 5 -4.14 10.07 -19.20
CA GLU A 5 -2.92 10.85 -19.51
C GLU A 5 -2.99 11.66 -20.83
N GLN A 6 -3.96 11.40 -21.70
CA GLN A 6 -4.17 12.11 -22.96
C GLN A 6 -5.34 13.10 -22.95
N GLY A 7 -5.96 13.36 -21.78
CA GLY A 7 -7.09 14.29 -21.67
C GLY A 7 -8.39 13.76 -22.29
N ILE A 8 -8.49 12.46 -22.53
CA ILE A 8 -9.69 11.80 -23.05
C ILE A 8 -10.49 11.27 -21.86
N LEU A 9 -11.79 11.58 -21.82
CA LEU A 9 -12.72 11.02 -20.84
C LEU A 9 -12.70 9.49 -20.92
N LEU A 10 -12.42 8.82 -19.80
CA LEU A 10 -12.54 7.37 -19.74
C LEU A 10 -13.98 6.96 -20.12
N PRO A 11 -14.15 6.05 -21.09
CA PRO A 11 -15.48 5.59 -21.49
C PRO A 11 -16.18 5.00 -20.26
N ALA A 12 -17.48 5.25 -20.12
CA ALA A 12 -18.29 4.87 -18.95
C ALA A 12 -18.03 3.44 -18.40
N PRO A 13 -17.91 2.37 -19.22
CA PRO A 13 -17.65 1.03 -18.71
C PRO A 13 -16.25 0.83 -18.11
N LEU A 14 -15.30 1.73 -18.34
CA LEU A 14 -13.94 1.65 -17.78
C LEU A 14 -13.79 2.37 -16.45
N ARG A 15 -14.72 3.25 -16.09
CA ARG A 15 -14.64 4.03 -14.84
C ARG A 15 -14.68 3.17 -13.58
N VAL A 16 -15.26 1.97 -13.67
CA VAL A 16 -15.26 1.00 -12.57
C VAL A 16 -13.88 0.42 -12.25
N PHE A 17 -12.89 0.66 -13.12
CA PHE A 17 -11.51 0.24 -12.94
C PHE A 17 -10.59 1.42 -12.55
N ASP A 18 -11.14 2.61 -12.33
CA ASP A 18 -10.39 3.80 -11.95
C ASP A 18 -10.53 4.02 -10.43
N CYS A 19 -9.42 3.89 -9.70
CA CYS A 19 -9.39 3.94 -8.24
C CYS A 19 -8.59 5.15 -7.76
N SER A 20 -9.10 5.86 -6.74
CA SER A 20 -8.32 6.90 -6.05
C SER A 20 -7.23 6.25 -5.20
N ALA A 21 -5.95 6.56 -5.49
CA ALA A 21 -4.84 5.95 -4.78
C ALA A 21 -4.85 6.29 -3.27
N ASN A 22 -5.28 7.49 -2.90
CA ASN A 22 -5.39 7.91 -1.51
C ASN A 22 -6.45 7.15 -0.70
N GLU A 23 -7.50 6.65 -1.37
CA GLU A 23 -8.61 5.95 -0.71
C GLU A 23 -8.37 4.44 -0.59
N ILE A 24 -7.59 3.86 -1.51
CA ILE A 24 -7.37 2.42 -1.59
C ILE A 24 -6.09 1.95 -0.86
N ILE A 25 -5.13 2.86 -0.64
CA ILE A 25 -3.89 2.55 0.06
C ILE A 25 -4.10 2.74 1.56
N SER A 26 -3.86 1.69 2.33
CA SER A 26 -3.90 1.71 3.78
C SER A 26 -2.54 1.35 4.37
N PHE A 27 -2.15 2.07 5.42
CA PHE A 27 -0.98 1.78 6.23
C PHE A 27 -1.41 1.28 7.61
N LYS A 28 -0.63 0.37 8.19
CA LYS A 28 -0.81 -0.06 9.57
C LYS A 28 0.52 -0.29 10.26
N LEU A 29 0.64 0.20 11.49
CA LEU A 29 1.78 -0.07 12.37
C LEU A 29 1.43 -1.25 13.28
N ILE A 30 2.22 -2.32 13.19
CA ILE A 30 1.99 -3.58 13.92
C ILE A 30 3.00 -3.67 15.05
N ARG A 31 2.51 -3.76 16.29
CA ARG A 31 3.27 -4.02 17.52
C ARG A 31 3.02 -5.42 18.05
N SER A 32 1.82 -5.95 17.78
CA SER A 32 1.37 -7.27 18.18
C SER A 32 0.40 -7.84 17.16
N GLU A 33 0.16 -9.15 17.18
CA GLU A 33 -0.80 -9.80 16.28
C GLU A 33 -2.24 -9.27 16.44
N LYS A 34 -2.56 -8.68 17.59
CA LYS A 34 -3.88 -8.08 17.84
C LYS A 34 -4.15 -6.92 16.89
N ASP A 35 -3.11 -6.14 16.55
CA ASP A 35 -3.24 -4.95 15.72
C ASP A 35 -3.73 -5.27 14.31
N LEU A 36 -3.52 -6.50 13.82
CA LEU A 36 -4.06 -6.96 12.53
C LEU A 36 -5.59 -6.81 12.45
N ASN A 37 -6.27 -7.02 13.58
CA ASN A 37 -7.72 -6.97 13.68
C ASN A 37 -8.24 -5.61 14.15
N GLU A 38 -7.35 -4.71 14.58
CA GLU A 38 -7.72 -3.38 15.03
C GLU A 38 -7.97 -2.44 13.85
N LYS A 39 -8.91 -1.51 14.01
CA LYS A 39 -9.25 -0.48 13.02
C LYS A 39 -8.40 0.78 13.23
N ASN A 40 -7.09 0.61 13.21
CA ASN A 40 -6.09 1.66 13.40
C ASN A 40 -5.27 1.91 12.12
N GLU A 41 -5.78 1.48 10.96
CA GLU A 41 -5.23 1.82 9.67
C GLU A 41 -5.38 3.31 9.33
N PHE A 42 -4.43 3.84 8.57
CA PHE A 42 -4.44 5.23 8.11
C PHE A 42 -4.04 5.30 6.63
N GLY A 43 -4.58 6.27 5.89
CA GLY A 43 -4.27 6.47 4.48
C GLY A 43 -3.13 7.48 4.27
N PRO A 44 -2.51 7.51 3.07
CA PRO A 44 -1.61 8.57 2.68
C PRO A 44 -2.35 9.88 2.39
N GLU A 45 -1.70 11.01 2.67
CA GLU A 45 -2.18 12.32 2.22
C GLU A 45 -1.80 12.60 0.76
N PHE A 46 -0.66 12.07 0.29
CA PHE A 46 -0.14 12.29 -1.05
C PHE A 46 0.25 10.99 -1.74
N THR A 47 -0.24 10.79 -2.96
CA THR A 47 0.09 9.62 -3.80
C THR A 47 0.56 10.01 -5.21
N HIS A 48 0.53 11.30 -5.55
CA HIS A 48 0.79 11.83 -6.89
C HIS A 48 2.18 11.46 -7.44
N GLN A 49 3.20 11.34 -6.60
CA GLN A 49 4.57 11.01 -7.05
C GLN A 49 4.71 9.55 -7.49
N ILE A 50 3.87 8.66 -6.96
CA ILE A 50 3.96 7.21 -7.19
C ILE A 50 2.95 6.79 -8.25
N PHE A 51 1.72 7.34 -8.18
CA PHE A 51 0.59 6.89 -8.99
C PHE A 51 -0.07 8.01 -9.81
N GLY A 52 0.36 9.26 -9.72
CA GLY A 52 -0.36 10.37 -10.39
C GLY A 52 -1.80 10.56 -9.86
N GLU A 53 -2.03 10.27 -8.57
CA GLU A 53 -3.31 10.32 -7.81
C GLU A 53 -4.28 9.16 -8.04
N LYS A 54 -4.15 8.41 -9.13
CA LYS A 54 -5.11 7.37 -9.52
C LYS A 54 -4.43 6.11 -9.98
N ILE A 55 -5.11 4.98 -9.76
CA ILE A 55 -4.67 3.67 -10.23
C ILE A 55 -5.76 3.10 -11.13
N PHE A 56 -5.37 2.74 -12.34
CA PHE A 56 -6.25 2.21 -13.35
C PHE A 56 -6.10 0.70 -13.56
N GLY A 57 -7.22 0.06 -13.89
CA GLY A 57 -7.28 -1.32 -14.36
C GLY A 57 -7.64 -2.36 -13.31
N TYR A 58 -8.07 -1.92 -12.12
CA TYR A 58 -8.47 -2.79 -11.03
C TYR A 58 -9.83 -2.39 -10.49
N LYS A 59 -10.67 -3.39 -10.20
CA LYS A 59 -11.98 -3.21 -9.56
C LYS A 59 -11.89 -3.60 -8.10
N ASN A 60 -12.42 -2.74 -7.22
CA ASN A 60 -12.37 -2.92 -5.76
C ASN A 60 -10.93 -3.18 -5.27
N LEU A 61 -9.99 -2.39 -5.79
CA LEU A 61 -8.59 -2.49 -5.41
C LEU A 61 -8.41 -2.11 -3.94
N LYS A 62 -7.61 -2.90 -3.24
CA LYS A 62 -7.15 -2.64 -1.88
C LYS A 62 -5.64 -2.87 -1.83
N VAL A 63 -4.91 -1.90 -1.29
CA VAL A 63 -3.46 -2.00 -1.10
C VAL A 63 -3.17 -1.79 0.37
N ASP A 64 -2.77 -2.84 1.08
CA ASP A 64 -2.40 -2.74 2.49
C ASP A 64 -0.88 -2.80 2.65
N ILE A 65 -0.31 -1.81 3.33
CA ILE A 65 1.11 -1.71 3.64
C ILE A 65 1.25 -1.77 5.16
N TYR A 66 1.67 -2.93 5.67
CA TYR A 66 1.91 -3.10 7.10
C TYR A 66 3.38 -2.93 7.42
N CYS A 67 3.65 -2.32 8.57
CA CYS A 67 4.99 -2.02 9.02
C CYS A 67 5.14 -2.46 10.47
N LEU A 68 6.20 -3.21 10.79
CA LEU A 68 6.53 -3.51 12.18
C LEU A 68 6.99 -2.23 12.89
N SER A 69 6.46 -1.98 14.08
CA SER A 69 6.61 -0.68 14.74
C SER A 69 8.04 -0.36 15.20
N SER A 70 8.90 -1.37 15.41
CA SER A 70 10.27 -1.16 15.87
C SER A 70 11.26 -1.18 14.70
N SER A 71 11.33 -2.31 13.97
CA SER A 71 12.33 -2.49 12.91
C SER A 71 11.96 -1.90 11.55
N LEU A 72 10.71 -1.45 11.38
CA LEU A 72 10.16 -1.02 10.10
C LEU A 72 10.29 -2.07 8.98
N ASN A 73 10.17 -3.35 9.31
CA ASN A 73 9.97 -4.38 8.29
C ASN A 73 8.58 -4.21 7.65
N PHE A 74 8.51 -4.34 6.32
CA PHE A 74 7.28 -4.11 5.57
C PHE A 74 6.63 -5.42 5.10
N TYR A 75 5.30 -5.38 5.06
CA TYR A 75 4.45 -6.33 4.36
C TYR A 75 3.55 -5.58 3.38
N LEU A 76 3.42 -6.13 2.17
CA LEU A 76 2.57 -5.59 1.12
C LEU A 76 1.52 -6.61 0.73
N ASN A 77 0.25 -6.22 0.84
CA ASN A 77 -0.89 -6.95 0.31
C ASN A 77 -1.55 -6.14 -0.79
N ILE A 78 -1.80 -6.77 -1.94
CA ILE A 78 -2.55 -6.17 -3.05
C ILE A 78 -3.68 -7.13 -3.35
N ASP A 79 -4.91 -6.67 -3.13
CA ASP A 79 -6.13 -7.45 -3.34
C ASP A 79 -7.10 -6.70 -4.26
N TYR A 80 -7.82 -7.43 -5.10
CA TYR A 80 -8.78 -6.85 -6.06
C TYR A 80 -9.73 -7.93 -6.57
N ASP A 81 -10.96 -7.53 -6.92
CA ASP A 81 -11.98 -8.44 -7.45
C ASP A 81 -11.73 -8.81 -8.92
N GLU A 82 -11.36 -7.81 -9.72
CA GLU A 82 -11.19 -7.97 -11.16
C GLU A 82 -10.06 -7.06 -11.66
N LYS A 83 -9.17 -7.63 -12.48
CA LYS A 83 -8.17 -6.90 -13.26
C LYS A 83 -8.64 -6.78 -14.71
N ILE A 84 -8.49 -5.60 -15.30
CA ILE A 84 -8.94 -5.34 -16.67
C ILE A 84 -8.32 -6.34 -17.65
N ASN A 85 -9.15 -6.88 -18.55
CA ASN A 85 -8.69 -7.78 -19.61
C ASN A 85 -8.46 -6.99 -20.90
N PRO A 86 -7.21 -6.86 -21.39
CA PRO A 86 -6.90 -6.09 -22.59
C PRO A 86 -7.66 -6.57 -23.84
N LYS A 87 -8.01 -7.86 -23.93
CA LYS A 87 -8.77 -8.40 -25.07
C LYS A 87 -10.23 -7.93 -25.08
N LYS A 88 -10.81 -7.69 -23.91
CA LYS A 88 -12.21 -7.27 -23.74
C LYS A 88 -12.38 -5.75 -23.83
N TYR A 89 -11.33 -5.02 -23.48
CA TYR A 89 -11.36 -3.57 -23.33
C TYR A 89 -10.30 -2.91 -24.20
N ASN A 90 -10.40 -3.03 -25.53
CA ASN A 90 -9.60 -2.26 -26.51
C ASN A 90 -8.09 -2.11 -26.18
N GLN A 91 -7.46 -3.17 -25.68
CA GLN A 91 -6.04 -3.19 -25.28
C GLN A 91 -5.63 -2.28 -24.11
N PHE A 92 -6.59 -1.71 -23.37
CA PHE A 92 -6.32 -1.04 -22.11
C PHE A 92 -5.64 -2.01 -21.13
N LYS A 93 -4.54 -1.56 -20.51
CA LYS A 93 -3.76 -2.31 -19.52
C LYS A 93 -3.95 -1.69 -18.15
N ALA A 94 -3.83 -2.53 -17.14
CA ALA A 94 -3.76 -2.08 -15.75
C ALA A 94 -2.36 -1.58 -15.42
N ASP A 95 -2.30 -0.68 -14.45
CA ASP A 95 -1.04 -0.17 -13.90
C ASP A 95 -0.27 -1.27 -13.17
N ASP A 96 1.06 -1.21 -13.21
CA ASP A 96 1.91 -2.13 -12.47
C ASP A 96 2.19 -1.58 -11.07
N LEU A 97 1.29 -1.93 -10.14
CA LEU A 97 1.38 -1.52 -8.74
C LEU A 97 2.69 -1.94 -8.07
N VAL A 98 3.21 -3.11 -8.41
CA VAL A 98 4.41 -3.66 -7.79
C VAL A 98 5.62 -2.88 -8.27
N GLU A 99 5.71 -2.61 -9.58
CA GLU A 99 6.77 -1.78 -10.14
C GLU A 99 6.75 -0.36 -9.57
N SER A 100 5.57 0.28 -9.51
CA SER A 100 5.39 1.61 -8.93
C SER A 100 5.84 1.66 -7.47
N LEU A 101 5.51 0.65 -6.66
CA LEU A 101 5.87 0.63 -5.24
C LEU A 101 7.34 0.28 -5.00
N ASN A 102 7.91 -0.65 -5.77
CA ASN A 102 9.26 -1.20 -5.56
C ASN A 102 10.38 -0.13 -5.50
N GLN A 103 10.16 1.04 -6.10
CA GLN A 103 11.11 2.16 -6.05
C GLN A 103 11.10 2.90 -4.71
N TRP A 104 10.02 2.76 -3.92
CA TRP A 104 9.75 3.53 -2.72
C TRP A 104 9.73 2.68 -1.45
N ILE A 105 9.46 1.37 -1.57
CA ILE A 105 9.51 0.43 -0.44
C ILE A 105 10.81 -0.37 -0.42
N PRO A 106 11.30 -0.79 0.75
CA PRO A 106 12.50 -1.61 0.84
C PRO A 106 12.35 -2.94 0.07
N LEU A 107 13.43 -3.40 -0.57
CA LEU A 107 13.48 -4.70 -1.25
C LEU A 107 13.24 -5.90 -0.29
N SER A 108 13.38 -5.69 1.01
CA SER A 108 13.10 -6.67 2.06
C SER A 108 11.61 -6.82 2.39
N THR A 109 10.74 -6.04 1.73
CA THR A 109 9.29 -6.15 1.87
C THR A 109 8.82 -7.54 1.48
N THR A 110 7.96 -8.14 2.30
CA THR A 110 7.38 -9.46 2.02
C THR A 110 5.93 -9.34 1.62
N THR A 111 5.46 -10.25 0.77
CA THR A 111 4.03 -10.39 0.42
C THR A 111 3.39 -11.58 1.13
N ASN A 112 4.14 -12.26 2.01
CA ASN A 112 3.67 -13.39 2.79
C ASN A 112 3.44 -12.97 4.24
N LEU A 113 2.18 -13.05 4.68
CA LEU A 113 1.79 -12.62 6.02
C LEU A 113 2.43 -13.49 7.11
N ASP A 114 2.55 -14.80 6.92
CA ASP A 114 3.18 -15.69 7.91
C ASP A 114 4.67 -15.37 8.10
N LEU A 115 5.38 -15.07 7.01
CA LEU A 115 6.77 -14.61 7.07
C LEU A 115 6.87 -13.26 7.79
N PHE A 116 5.95 -12.34 7.53
CA PHE A 116 5.89 -11.06 8.24
C PHE A 116 5.67 -11.26 9.75
N LEU A 117 4.70 -12.08 10.15
CA LEU A 117 4.40 -12.37 11.56
C LEU A 117 5.51 -13.15 12.25
N SER A 118 6.29 -13.95 11.50
CA SER A 118 7.48 -14.60 12.06
C SER A 118 8.52 -13.57 12.54
N LYS A 119 8.66 -12.44 11.82
CA LYS A 119 9.58 -11.35 12.18
C LYS A 119 9.12 -10.58 13.41
N LEU A 120 7.81 -10.48 13.64
CA LEU A 120 7.21 -9.81 14.80
C LEU A 120 7.77 -10.35 16.13
N LYS A 121 8.10 -11.64 16.21
CA LYS A 121 8.66 -12.28 17.41
C LYS A 121 10.00 -11.67 17.84
N ASN A 122 10.78 -11.15 16.89
CA ASN A 122 12.11 -10.60 17.13
C ASN A 122 12.07 -9.08 17.35
N GLU A 123 10.89 -8.43 17.24
CA GLU A 123 10.76 -6.97 17.42
C GLU A 123 11.13 -6.51 18.84
N ASN A 124 10.99 -7.38 19.84
CA ASN A 124 11.35 -7.06 21.23
C ASN A 124 12.86 -6.94 21.43
N GLU A 125 13.67 -7.50 20.53
CA GLU A 125 15.12 -7.43 20.56
C GLU A 125 15.65 -6.18 19.83
N TYR A 126 14.78 -5.45 19.13
CA TYR A 126 15.16 -4.27 18.38
C TYR A 126 15.60 -3.14 19.31
N LEU A 127 16.76 -2.55 19.03
CA LEU A 127 17.30 -1.40 19.74
C LEU A 127 17.36 -0.20 18.79
N PRO A 128 16.90 0.99 19.21
CA PRO A 128 17.06 2.21 18.43
C PRO A 128 18.52 2.49 18.09
N PHE A 129 18.78 2.90 16.85
CA PHE A 129 20.13 3.27 16.41
C PHE A 129 20.56 4.63 16.99
N GLY A 130 21.87 4.76 17.24
CA GLY A 130 22.49 6.01 17.67
C GLY A 130 22.67 6.12 19.19
N GLU A 131 22.95 7.33 19.66
CA GLU A 131 23.15 7.65 21.08
C GLU A 131 21.92 8.33 21.67
N GLN A 132 21.57 7.98 22.92
CA GLN A 132 20.44 8.59 23.60
C GLN A 132 20.76 10.04 23.99
N ILE A 133 20.00 10.99 23.43
CA ILE A 133 20.18 12.42 23.68
C ILE A 133 19.23 12.93 24.78
N LEU A 134 17.97 12.47 24.79
CA LEU A 134 16.92 12.96 25.68
C LEU A 134 15.88 11.86 25.94
N THR A 135 15.25 11.91 27.11
CA THR A 135 14.07 11.09 27.46
C THR A 135 13.02 12.01 28.07
N TYR A 136 11.75 11.79 27.72
CA TYR A 136 10.62 12.52 28.28
C TYR A 136 9.45 11.56 28.51
N GLU A 137 8.53 11.97 29.38
CA GLU A 137 7.30 11.24 29.67
C GLU A 137 6.12 12.20 29.45
N LEU A 138 5.08 11.71 28.77
CA LEU A 138 3.81 12.43 28.65
C LEU A 138 3.02 12.27 29.95
N LYS A 139 2.57 13.39 30.51
CA LYS A 139 1.66 13.44 31.67
C LYS A 139 0.21 13.24 31.26
#